data_AF-K1XH59-F1
#
_entry.id   AF-K1XH59-F1
#
_cell.length_a   1.000
_cell.length_b   1.000
_cell.length_c   1.000
_cell.angle_alpha   90.00
_cell.angle_beta   90.00
_cell.angle_gamma   90.00
#
_symmetry.space_group_name_H-M   'P 1'
#
loop_
_entity.id
_entity.type
_entity.pdbx_description
1 polymer ?
#
loop_
_entity_poly.entity_id
_entity_poly.type
_entity_poly.pdbx_seq_one_letter_code
_entity_poly.pdbx_strand_id
1 'polypeptide(L)'
;MLHVTAKDKGTGKEQKITIQGSTGMDDKEVDRLVKEAEANREADQKKKESIEARNHADSAVYQAEKTLKDNEGKFDAALGTEATTKIEELRKVLADADASKEAID
;
A
#
# COMPACT_ATOMS: atom_id res chain seq x y z
N MET A 1 -24.25 -10.13 16.69
CA MET A 1 -25.38 -9.49 17.42
C MET A 1 -24.78 -8.45 18.36
N LEU A 2 -25.06 -7.16 18.15
CA LEU A 2 -24.51 -6.07 18.98
C LEU A 2 -25.52 -5.75 20.08
N HIS A 3 -25.13 -5.86 21.35
CA HIS A 3 -26.00 -5.53 22.48
C HIS A 3 -25.61 -4.16 23.03
N VAL A 4 -26.42 -3.14 22.76
CA VAL A 4 -26.27 -1.81 23.35
C VAL A 4 -27.18 -1.73 24.58
N THR A 5 -26.61 -1.36 25.73
CA THR A 5 -27.35 -1.24 26.99
C THR A 5 -27.21 0.19 27.48
N ALA A 6 -28.33 0.88 27.69
CA ALA A 6 -28.36 2.25 28.20
C ALA A 6 -28.97 2.25 29.61
N LYS A 7 -28.26 2.83 30.59
CA LYS A 7 -28.67 2.90 31.99
C LYS A 7 -28.79 4.35 32.45
N ASP A 8 -29.94 4.71 33.01
CA ASP A 8 -30.17 6.01 33.63
C ASP A 8 -29.54 6.05 35.03
N LYS A 9 -28.59 6.98 35.25
CA LYS A 9 -27.81 7.07 36.49
C LYS A 9 -28.57 7.70 37.67
N GLY A 10 -29.73 8.32 37.45
CA GLY A 10 -30.51 8.98 38.51
C GLY A 10 -31.59 8.11 39.13
N THR A 11 -32.18 7.21 38.33
CA THR A 11 -33.30 6.34 38.75
C THR A 11 -32.94 4.86 38.82
N GLY A 12 -31.74 4.47 38.35
CA GLY A 12 -31.26 3.09 38.36
C GLY A 12 -31.97 2.15 37.37
N LYS A 13 -32.94 2.67 36.60
CA LYS A 13 -33.71 1.89 35.63
C LYS A 13 -32.89 1.66 34.35
N GLU A 14 -32.82 0.41 33.93
CA GLU A 14 -32.14 -0.02 32.71
C GLU A 14 -33.18 -0.18 31.60
N GLN A 15 -33.00 0.53 30.47
CA GLN A 15 -33.83 0.38 29.28
C GLN A 15 -33.06 -0.43 28.25
N LYS A 16 -33.50 -1.65 28.01
CA LYS A 16 -32.90 -2.57 27.05
C LYS A 16 -33.44 -2.27 25.65
N ILE A 17 -32.81 -1.33 24.95
CA ILE A 17 -33.14 -1.05 23.55
C ILE A 17 -32.56 -2.19 22.72
N THR A 18 -33.40 -3.17 22.37
CA THR A 18 -33.03 -4.18 21.39
C THR A 18 -33.17 -3.54 20.03
N ILE A 19 -32.06 -3.13 19.42
CA ILE A 19 -32.03 -2.71 18.03
C ILE A 19 -32.23 -3.97 17.19
N GLN A 20 -33.50 -4.30 16.92
CA GLN A 20 -33.84 -5.24 15.86
C GLN A 20 -33.52 -4.52 14.55
N GLY A 21 -32.29 -4.72 14.05
CA GLY A 21 -31.83 -4.20 12.78
C GLY A 21 -32.67 -4.79 11.66
N SER A 22 -33.81 -4.17 11.35
CA SER A 22 -34.60 -4.47 10.17
C SER A 22 -33.95 -3.82 8.96
N THR A 23 -32.78 -4.34 8.59
CA THR A 23 -32.13 -4.27 7.26
C THR A 23 -30.88 -5.14 7.34
N GLY A 24 -31.07 -6.43 7.61
CA GLY A 24 -30.04 -7.39 7.24
C GLY A 24 -29.90 -7.32 5.74
N MET A 25 -28.68 -7.05 5.26
CA MET A 25 -28.34 -7.22 3.84
C MET A 25 -28.89 -8.57 3.39
N ASP A 26 -29.68 -8.59 2.32
CA ASP A 26 -30.10 -9.84 1.69
C ASP A 26 -28.85 -10.68 1.39
N ASP A 27 -28.91 -12.01 1.47
CA ASP A 27 -27.75 -12.88 1.24
C ASP A 27 -27.10 -12.60 -0.14
N LYS A 28 -27.88 -12.14 -1.12
CA LYS A 28 -27.41 -11.68 -2.44
C LYS A 28 -26.58 -10.38 -2.38
N GLU A 29 -26.96 -9.45 -1.51
CA GLU A 29 -26.23 -8.20 -1.27
C GLU A 29 -24.91 -8.53 -0.56
N VAL A 30 -24.92 -9.47 0.40
CA VAL A 30 -23.71 -9.98 1.07
C VAL A 30 -22.77 -10.63 0.06
N ASP A 31 -23.25 -11.55 -0.78
CA ASP A 31 -22.42 -12.21 -1.80
C ASP A 31 -21.83 -11.23 -2.82
N ARG A 32 -22.60 -10.20 -3.23
CA ARG A 32 -22.10 -9.13 -4.09
C ARG A 32 -20.97 -8.35 -3.41
N LEU A 33 -21.17 -7.96 -2.16
CA LEU A 33 -20.19 -7.19 -1.39
C LEU A 33 -18.93 -8.00 -1.09
N VAL A 34 -19.04 -9.31 -0.87
CA VAL A 34 -17.88 -10.20 -0.71
C VAL A 34 -17.08 -10.27 -2.01
N LYS A 35 -17.72 -10.44 -3.16
CA LYS A 35 -17.03 -10.44 -4.46
C LYS A 35 -16.39 -9.09 -4.78
N GLU A 36 -17.08 -7.99 -4.51
CA GLU A 36 -16.51 -6.65 -4.68
C GLU A 36 -15.32 -6.42 -3.73
N ALA A 37 -15.39 -6.90 -2.49
CA ALA A 37 -14.29 -6.83 -1.55
C ALA A 37 -13.08 -7.66 -2.01
N GLU A 38 -13.30 -8.86 -2.53
CA GLU A 38 -12.23 -9.71 -3.07
C GLU A 38 -11.56 -9.09 -4.31
N ALA A 39 -12.35 -8.58 -5.25
CA ALA A 39 -11.84 -7.92 -6.45
C ALA A 39 -11.04 -6.65 -6.11
N ASN A 40 -11.53 -5.84 -5.17
CA ASN A 40 -10.82 -4.65 -4.70
C ASN A 40 -9.57 -5.02 -3.91
N ARG A 41 -9.59 -6.09 -3.11
CA ARG A 41 -8.40 -6.58 -2.39
C ARG A 41 -7.28 -6.95 -3.35
N GLU A 42 -7.58 -7.64 -4.45
CA GLU A 42 -6.56 -7.95 -5.46
C GLU A 42 -6.03 -6.71 -6.18
N ALA A 43 -6.91 -5.76 -6.51
CA ALA A 43 -6.53 -4.50 -7.14
C ALA A 43 -5.63 -3.64 -6.21
N ASP A 44 -6.00 -3.56 -4.93
CA ASP A 44 -5.25 -2.84 -3.90
C ASP A 44 -3.92 -3.54 -3.62
N GLN A 45 -3.88 -4.87 -3.64
CA GLN A 45 -2.65 -5.63 -3.45
C GLN A 45 -1.67 -5.41 -4.61
N LYS A 46 -2.14 -5.44 -5.87
CA LYS A 46 -1.31 -5.10 -7.03
C LYS A 46 -0.78 -3.67 -6.97
N LYS A 47 -1.62 -2.70 -6.59
CA LYS A 47 -1.19 -1.31 -6.39
C LYS A 47 -0.14 -1.20 -5.29
N LYS A 48 -0.35 -1.88 -4.17
CA LYS A 48 0.58 -1.90 -3.05
C LYS A 48 1.93 -2.47 -3.46
N GLU A 49 1.96 -3.59 -4.18
CA GLU A 49 3.19 -4.19 -4.69
C GLU A 49 3.96 -3.25 -5.64
N SER A 50 3.25 -2.56 -6.55
CA SER A 50 3.87 -1.56 -7.43
C SER A 50 4.48 -0.40 -6.64
N ILE A 51 3.79 0.10 -5.62
CA ILE A 51 4.29 1.16 -4.74
C ILE A 51 5.49 0.67 -3.91
N GLU A 52 5.45 -0.55 -3.38
CA GLU A 52 6.56 -1.15 -2.64
C GLU A 52 7.80 -1.33 -3.53
N ALA A 53 7.63 -1.82 -4.76
CA ALA A 53 8.72 -1.91 -5.73
C ALA A 53 9.33 -0.53 -6.03
N ARG A 54 8.49 0.49 -6.25
CA ARG A 54 8.96 1.88 -6.45
C ARG A 54 9.77 2.40 -5.26
N ASN A 55 9.26 2.21 -4.04
CA ASN A 55 9.96 2.65 -2.82
C ASN A 55 11.28 1.91 -2.63
N HIS A 56 11.32 0.60 -2.94
CA HIS A 56 12.53 -0.20 -2.85
C HIS A 56 13.59 0.29 -3.86
N ALA A 57 13.18 0.51 -5.11
CA ALA A 57 14.08 0.99 -6.16
C ALA A 57 14.59 2.42 -5.90
N ASP A 58 13.74 3.33 -5.41
CA ASP A 58 14.18 4.68 -5.01
C ASP A 58 15.19 4.62 -3.85
N SER A 59 14.94 3.77 -2.85
CA SER A 59 15.88 3.55 -1.76
C SER A 59 17.22 2.98 -2.26
N ALA A 60 17.17 2.03 -3.20
CA ALA A 60 18.36 1.44 -3.81
C ALA A 60 19.16 2.48 -4.63
N VAL A 61 18.49 3.31 -5.43
CA VAL A 61 19.11 4.43 -6.14
C VAL A 61 19.81 5.37 -5.17
N TYR A 62 19.13 5.79 -4.11
CA TYR A 62 19.72 6.70 -3.13
C TYR A 62 20.95 6.08 -2.44
N GLN A 63 20.89 4.80 -2.07
CA GLN A 63 22.02 4.10 -1.49
C GLN A 63 23.18 3.97 -2.48
N ALA A 64 22.90 3.69 -3.76
CA ALA A 64 23.92 3.60 -4.81
C ALA A 64 24.56 4.97 -5.08
N GLU A 65 23.78 6.04 -5.22
CA GLU A 65 24.28 7.42 -5.36
C GLU A 65 25.18 7.81 -4.18
N LYS A 66 24.75 7.50 -2.96
CA LYS A 66 25.53 7.77 -1.76
C LYS A 66 26.83 6.98 -1.74
N THR A 67 26.77 5.69 -2.08
CA THR A 67 27.95 4.81 -2.12
C THR A 67 28.97 5.30 -3.17
N LEU A 68 28.49 5.72 -4.34
CA LEU A 68 29.35 6.31 -5.38
C LEU A 68 29.99 7.61 -4.91
N LYS A 69 29.25 8.46 -4.21
CA LYS A 69 29.78 9.71 -3.66
C LYS A 69 30.80 9.48 -2.53
N ASP A 70 30.51 8.55 -1.62
CA ASP A 70 31.38 8.25 -0.48
C ASP A 70 32.68 7.55 -0.91
N ASN A 71 32.66 6.87 -2.06
CA ASN A 71 33.81 6.19 -2.65
C ASN A 71 34.40 6.92 -3.86
N GLU A 72 34.01 8.17 -4.10
CA GLU A 72 34.46 8.95 -5.24
C GLU A 72 35.99 9.00 -5.29
N GLY A 73 36.57 8.60 -6.43
CA GLY A 73 38.01 8.47 -6.62
C GLY A 73 38.65 7.18 -6.07
N LYS A 74 37.87 6.25 -5.51
CA LYS A 74 38.32 4.90 -5.08
C LYS A 74 37.91 3.77 -6.02
N PHE A 75 37.19 4.08 -7.09
CA PHE A 75 36.78 3.16 -8.14
C PHE A 75 37.25 3.67 -9.51
N ASP A 76 37.31 2.76 -10.49
CA ASP A 76 37.60 3.10 -11.87
C ASP A 76 36.52 4.05 -12.42
N ALA A 77 36.93 5.07 -13.16
CA ALA A 77 36.04 6.04 -13.77
C ALA A 77 34.99 5.37 -14.67
N ALA A 78 35.36 4.29 -15.36
CA ALA A 78 34.44 3.51 -16.18
C ALA A 78 33.29 2.89 -15.35
N LEU A 79 33.61 2.34 -14.17
CA LEU A 79 32.65 1.77 -13.23
C LEU A 79 31.73 2.83 -12.62
N GLY A 80 32.29 4.01 -12.30
CA GLY A 80 31.53 5.15 -11.80
C GLY A 80 30.52 5.68 -12.82
N THR A 81 30.94 5.80 -14.09
CA THR A 81 30.04 6.21 -15.18
C THR A 81 28.95 5.17 -15.42
N GLU A 82 29.28 3.88 -15.50
CA GLU A 82 28.29 2.82 -15.71
C GLU A 82 27.24 2.79 -14.60
N ALA A 83 27.66 2.91 -13.33
CA ALA A 83 26.76 2.93 -12.19
C ALA A 83 25.85 4.18 -12.20
N THR A 84 26.41 5.34 -12.57
CA THR A 84 25.63 6.59 -12.69
C THR A 84 24.59 6.49 -13.81
N THR A 85 24.94 5.93 -14.97
CA THR A 85 23.99 5.71 -16.07
C THR A 85 22.86 4.78 -15.66
N LYS A 86 23.15 3.66 -15.00
CA LYS A 86 22.11 2.73 -14.51
C LYS A 86 21.20 3.36 -13.46
N ILE A 87 21.75 4.19 -12.58
CA ILE A 87 20.97 4.96 -11.61
C ILE A 87 20.02 5.93 -12.32
N GLU A 88 20.49 6.66 -13.33
CA GLU A 88 19.66 7.58 -14.10
C GLU A 88 18.57 6.86 -14.90
N GLU A 89 18.88 5.70 -15.48
CA GLU A 89 17.90 4.85 -16.16
C GLU A 89 16.81 4.39 -15.19
N LEU A 90 17.18 3.87 -14.02
CA LEU A 90 16.20 3.45 -13.01
C LEU A 90 15.36 4.63 -12.52
N ARG A 91 15.96 5.81 -12.35
CA ARG A 91 15.21 7.04 -12.02
C ARG A 91 14.21 7.46 -13.09
N LYS A 92 14.56 7.33 -14.36
CA LYS A 92 13.64 7.63 -15.48
C LYS A 92 12.47 6.66 -15.49
N VAL A 93 12.72 5.37 -15.26
CA VAL A 93 11.66 4.37 -15.14
C VAL A 93 10.78 4.66 -13.92
N LEU A 94 11.34 5.02 -12.77
CA LEU A 94 10.57 5.39 -11.58
C LEU A 94 9.75 6.67 -11.73
N ALA A 95 10.21 7.62 -12.56
CA ALA A 95 9.48 8.85 -12.87
C ALA A 95 8.27 8.61 -13.79
N ASP A 96 8.23 7.47 -14.49
CA ASP A 96 7.06 7.08 -15.28
C ASP A 96 5.96 6.52 -14.37
N ALA A 97 4.83 7.23 -14.34
CA ALA A 97 3.68 6.88 -13.51
C ALA A 97 3.02 5.54 -13.93
N ASP A 98 3.28 5.08 -15.16
CA ASP A 98 2.80 3.81 -15.71
C ASP A 98 3.86 2.69 -15.69
N ALA A 99 5.06 2.92 -15.13
CA ALA A 99 6.07 1.89 -15.00
C ALA A 99 5.55 0.67 -14.22
N SER A 100 5.54 -0.49 -14.90
CA SER A 100 5.08 -1.74 -14.32
C SER A 100 6.09 -2.29 -13.31
N LYS A 101 5.65 -3.22 -12.46
CA LYS A 101 6.53 -3.91 -11.51
C LYS A 101 7.71 -4.57 -12.24
N GLU A 102 7.50 -5.11 -13.44
CA GLU A 102 8.55 -5.73 -14.26
C GLU A 102 9.56 -4.73 -14.86
N ALA A 103 9.23 -3.43 -14.90
CA ALA A 103 10.17 -2.40 -15.32
C ALA A 103 11.03 -1.90 -14.15
N ILE A 104 10.57 -2.10 -12.90
CA ILE A 104 11.21 -1.61 -11.68
C ILE A 104 12.05 -2.70 -10.98
N ASP A 105 11.63 -3.97 -11.05
CA ASP A 105 12.43 -5.15 -10.65
C ASP A 105 13.58 -5.43 -11.64
#